data_AF-A0A925CVC0-F1
#
_entry.id   AF-A0A925CVC0-F1
#
_cell.length_a   1.000
_cell.length_b   1.000
_cell.length_c   1.000
_cell.angle_alpha   90.00
_cell.angle_beta   90.00
_cell.angle_gamma   90.00
#
_symmetry.space_group_name_H-M   'P 1'
#
loop_
_entity.id
_entity.type
_entity.pdbx_description
1 polymer ?
#
loop_
_entity_poly.entity_id
_entity_poly.type
_entity_poly.pdbx_seq_one_letter_code
_entity_poly.pdbx_strand_id
1 'polypeptide(L)'
;MRRPTDLYNPPLQVVGFVGTRRGDEERGPAISLNREEAALRLLADGELVFLHGPRRKELAPVIIDDEVPRGGVVVRDIAGVMVSDVIKLVKPDMDRGPGPARTELLG
;
A
#
# COMPACT_ATOMS: atom_id res chain seq x y z
N MET A 1 -17.72 -2.34 18.46
CA MET A 1 -16.38 -2.63 17.93
C MET A 1 -16.49 -2.71 16.41
N ARG A 2 -16.12 -1.65 15.67
CA ARG A 2 -16.09 -1.70 14.19
C ARG A 2 -14.97 -2.63 13.76
N ARG A 3 -15.18 -3.48 12.78
CA ARG A 3 -14.07 -4.27 12.23
C ARG A 3 -13.14 -3.31 11.48
N PRO A 4 -11.81 -3.52 11.46
CA PRO A 4 -10.89 -2.75 10.62
C PRO A 4 -11.30 -2.74 9.13
N THR A 5 -12.07 -3.73 8.69
CA THR A 5 -12.66 -3.84 7.34
C THR A 5 -13.75 -2.81 7.03
N ASP A 6 -14.26 -2.07 8.02
CA ASP A 6 -15.36 -1.10 7.85
C ASP A 6 -14.87 0.35 7.67
N LEU A 7 -13.55 0.57 7.58
CA LEU A 7 -12.97 1.86 7.21
C LEU A 7 -13.16 2.11 5.72
N TYR A 8 -13.67 3.30 5.38
CA TYR A 8 -13.81 3.74 4.00
C TYR A 8 -12.44 3.76 3.33
N ASN A 9 -12.19 2.79 2.45
CA ASN A 9 -10.91 2.59 1.78
C ASN A 9 -11.17 2.40 0.28
N PRO A 10 -11.47 3.50 -0.44
CA PRO A 10 -11.70 3.44 -1.88
C PRO A 10 -10.42 2.97 -2.58
N PRO A 11 -10.55 2.24 -3.69
CA PRO A 11 -9.39 1.84 -4.46
C PRO A 11 -8.66 3.05 -5.04
N LEU A 12 -7.36 2.90 -5.27
CA LEU A 12 -6.49 3.91 -5.87
C LEU A 12 -5.99 3.41 -7.22
N GLN A 13 -5.84 4.31 -8.19
CA GLN A 13 -5.24 4.00 -9.47
C GLN A 13 -3.73 4.26 -9.43
N VAL A 14 -2.93 3.35 -9.95
CA VAL A 14 -1.50 3.58 -10.13
C VAL A 14 -1.31 4.52 -11.31
N VAL A 15 -0.82 5.72 -11.05
CA VAL A 15 -0.61 6.77 -12.06
C VAL A 15 0.86 6.91 -12.46
N GLY A 16 1.77 6.31 -11.71
CA GLY A 16 3.21 6.33 -12.02
C GLY A 16 3.96 5.15 -11.42
N PHE A 17 5.11 4.83 -12.02
CA PHE A 17 6.04 3.82 -11.54
C PHE A 17 7.47 4.39 -11.54
N VAL A 18 8.17 4.28 -10.42
CA VAL A 18 9.58 4.67 -10.27
C VAL A 18 10.41 3.42 -10.04
N GLY A 19 11.31 3.11 -10.98
CA GLY A 19 12.30 2.05 -10.82
C GLY A 19 13.64 2.64 -10.43
N THR A 20 14.21 2.18 -9.32
CA THR A 20 15.52 2.63 -8.86
C THR A 20 16.64 1.68 -9.28
N ARG A 21 17.87 2.20 -9.29
CA ARG A 21 19.11 1.47 -9.58
C ARG A 21 19.93 1.28 -8.31
N ARG A 22 20.93 0.40 -8.41
CA ARG A 22 21.90 0.20 -7.34
C ARG A 22 22.69 1.49 -7.12
N GLY A 23 22.64 2.03 -5.90
CA GLY A 23 23.36 3.25 -5.51
C GLY A 23 22.46 4.47 -5.37
N ASP A 24 21.20 4.42 -5.82
CA ASP A 24 20.23 5.47 -5.56
C ASP A 24 19.94 5.53 -4.05
N GLU A 25 20.00 6.73 -3.47
CA GLU A 25 19.78 6.95 -2.02
C GLU A 25 18.38 6.49 -1.59
N GLU A 26 17.42 6.81 -2.44
CA GLU A 26 16.01 6.53 -2.29
C GLU A 26 15.62 5.15 -2.81
N ARG A 27 16.51 4.16 -2.71
CA ARG A 27 16.24 2.81 -3.21
C ARG A 27 15.29 2.03 -2.29
N GLY A 28 14.30 1.36 -2.87
CA GLY A 28 13.43 0.40 -2.17
C GLY A 28 11.94 0.64 -2.39
N PRO A 29 11.09 -0.31 -1.95
CA PRO A 29 9.65 -0.20 -2.14
C PRO A 29 9.11 1.06 -1.45
N ALA A 30 8.24 1.81 -2.12
CA ALA A 30 7.49 2.92 -1.53
C ALA A 30 6.20 3.18 -2.31
N ILE A 31 5.24 3.85 -1.64
CA ILE A 31 3.95 4.24 -2.22
C ILE A 31 3.74 5.71 -1.92
N SER A 32 3.77 6.54 -2.96
CA SER A 32 3.48 7.97 -2.84
C SER A 32 2.01 8.24 -3.11
N LEU A 33 1.38 9.03 -2.24
CA LEU A 33 0.02 9.54 -2.39
C LEU A 33 -0.10 10.92 -1.75
N ASN A 34 -1.07 11.71 -2.17
CA ASN A 34 -1.28 13.01 -1.55
C ASN A 34 -1.84 12.91 -0.14
N ARG A 35 -1.74 14.04 0.57
CA ARG A 35 -2.16 14.18 1.96
C ARG A 35 -3.65 13.89 2.17
N GLU A 36 -4.52 14.21 1.22
CA GLU A 36 -5.96 13.96 1.36
C GLU A 36 -6.27 12.46 1.33
N GLU A 37 -5.66 11.70 0.43
CA GLU A 37 -5.79 10.25 0.36
C GLU A 37 -5.18 9.57 1.59
N ALA A 38 -4.08 10.12 2.14
CA ALA A 38 -3.46 9.64 3.36
C ALA A 38 -4.37 9.89 4.58
N ALA A 39 -4.90 11.10 4.73
CA ALA A 39 -5.82 11.47 5.81
C ALA A 39 -7.10 10.62 5.79
N LEU A 40 -7.66 10.36 4.60
CA LEU A 40 -8.84 9.52 4.41
C LEU A 40 -8.64 8.08 4.94
N ARG A 41 -7.40 7.59 4.87
CA ARG A 41 -7.00 6.24 5.31
C ARG A 41 -6.32 6.23 6.68
N LEU A 42 -6.23 7.38 7.35
CA LEU A 42 -5.53 7.54 8.63
C LEU A 42 -4.07 7.05 8.54
N LEU A 43 -3.39 7.43 7.47
CA LEU A 43 -1.98 7.09 7.21
C LEU A 43 -1.07 8.27 7.54
N ALA A 44 0.03 7.98 8.21
CA ALA A 44 1.14 8.91 8.41
C ALA A 44 2.23 8.71 7.34
N ASP A 45 3.04 9.75 7.14
CA ASP A 45 4.24 9.66 6.30
C ASP A 45 5.23 8.65 6.90
N GLY A 46 5.84 7.83 6.03
CA GLY A 46 6.71 6.71 6.42
C GLY A 46 5.97 5.48 6.98
N GLU A 47 4.65 5.52 7.15
CA GLU A 47 3.89 4.41 7.73
C GLU A 47 3.87 3.19 6.79
N LEU A 48 4.09 1.99 7.34
CA LEU A 48 4.03 0.75 6.58
C LEU A 48 2.59 0.35 6.27
N VAL A 49 2.31 0.08 4.99
CA VAL A 49 1.01 -0.40 4.53
C VAL A 49 1.16 -1.61 3.63
N PHE A 50 0.15 -2.48 3.64
CA PHE A 50 0.02 -3.50 2.61
C PHE A 50 -0.63 -2.92 1.36
N LEU A 51 0.08 -2.97 0.25
CA LEU A 51 -0.47 -2.80 -1.08
C LEU A 51 -1.11 -4.13 -1.51
N HIS A 52 -2.41 -4.09 -1.81
CA HIS A 52 -3.14 -5.18 -2.43
C HIS A 52 -3.26 -4.87 -3.92
N GLY A 53 -2.31 -5.41 -4.70
CA GLY A 53 -2.28 -5.28 -6.15
C GLY A 53 -2.92 -6.48 -6.86
N PRO A 54 -3.09 -6.40 -8.19
CA PRO A 54 -3.77 -7.45 -8.95
C PRO A 54 -3.02 -8.79 -8.95
N ARG A 55 -1.69 -8.76 -8.83
CA ARG A 55 -0.83 -9.96 -8.92
C ARG A 55 -0.27 -10.42 -7.58
N ARG A 56 0.04 -9.47 -6.68
CA ARG A 56 0.66 -9.76 -5.40
C ARG A 56 0.25 -8.74 -4.34
N LYS A 57 0.48 -9.14 -3.09
CA LYS A 57 0.43 -8.26 -1.92
C LYS A 57 1.87 -7.92 -1.52
N GLU A 58 2.16 -6.64 -1.32
CA GLU A 58 3.50 -6.15 -0.94
C GLU A 58 3.38 -5.24 0.29
N LEU A 59 4.40 -5.20 1.15
CA LEU A 59 4.49 -4.25 2.27
C LEU A 59 5.45 -3.11 1.87
N ALA A 60 5.01 -1.86 2.00
CA ALA A 60 5.84 -0.72 1.65
C ALA A 60 5.51 0.49 2.54
N PRO A 61 6.47 1.39 2.80
CA PRO A 61 6.22 2.68 3.43
C PRO A 61 5.41 3.60 2.51
N VAL A 62 4.53 4.38 3.12
CA VAL A 62 3.84 5.50 2.51
C VAL A 62 4.77 6.71 2.46
N ILE A 63 4.74 7.43 1.35
CA ILE A 63 5.31 8.77 1.22
C ILE A 63 4.15 9.74 0.94
N ILE A 64 4.05 10.81 1.73
CA ILE A 64 3.08 11.88 1.44
C ILE A 64 3.70 12.82 0.40
N ASP A 65 3.07 12.85 -0.77
CA ASP A 65 3.49 13.65 -1.92
C ASP A 65 2.28 14.34 -2.53
N ASP A 66 2.18 15.65 -2.33
CA ASP A 66 1.04 16.46 -2.78
C ASP A 66 1.07 16.75 -4.30
N GLU A 67 2.12 16.32 -5.03
CA GLU A 67 2.11 16.32 -6.50
C GLU A 67 1.30 15.14 -7.08
N VAL A 68 1.04 14.10 -6.29
CA VAL A 68 0.24 12.95 -6.72
C VAL A 68 -1.26 13.33 -6.78
N PRO A 69 -1.95 13.12 -7.91
CA PRO A 69 -3.36 13.46 -8.02
C PRO A 69 -4.24 12.62 -7.08
N ARG A 70 -5.36 13.21 -6.63
CA ARG A 70 -6.39 12.51 -5.83
C ARG A 70 -6.89 11.26 -6.56
N GLY A 71 -7.19 10.22 -5.80
CA GLY A 71 -7.49 8.88 -6.31
C GLY A 71 -6.30 8.14 -6.93
N GLY A 72 -5.12 8.76 -7.00
CA GLY A 72 -3.91 8.20 -7.59
C GLY A 72 -2.85 7.76 -6.58
N VAL A 73 -1.94 6.91 -7.03
CA VAL A 73 -0.67 6.59 -6.35
C VAL A 73 0.48 6.50 -7.34
N VAL A 74 1.68 6.83 -6.89
CA VAL A 74 2.92 6.45 -7.57
C VAL A 74 3.57 5.34 -6.77
N VAL A 75 4.01 4.26 -7.41
CA VAL A 75 4.70 3.16 -6.74
C VAL A 75 6.17 3.17 -7.12
N ARG A 76 7.04 2.86 -6.16
CA ARG A 76 8.48 2.73 -6.38
C ARG A 76 8.91 1.31 -6.07
N ASP A 77 9.64 0.66 -6.98
CA ASP A 77 10.22 -0.69 -6.80
C ASP A 77 9.25 -1.80 -6.35
N ILE A 78 7.93 -1.63 -6.53
CA ILE A 78 6.93 -2.65 -6.19
C ILE A 78 6.68 -3.53 -7.42
N ALA A 79 7.26 -4.71 -7.42
CA ALA A 79 7.14 -5.60 -8.56
C ALA A 79 5.68 -6.08 -8.78
N GLY A 80 5.31 -6.41 -10.01
CA GLY A 80 3.98 -6.97 -10.34
C GLY A 80 2.81 -5.97 -10.29
N VAL A 81 3.11 -4.69 -10.04
CA VAL A 81 2.20 -3.56 -10.18
C VAL A 81 2.61 -2.76 -11.43
N MET A 82 1.62 -2.27 -12.17
CA MET A 82 1.79 -1.50 -13.40
C MET A 82 0.98 -0.21 -13.33
N VAL A 83 1.37 0.80 -14.13
CA VAL A 83 0.52 1.98 -14.35
C VAL A 83 -0.85 1.52 -14.87
N SER A 84 -1.90 2.19 -14.43
CA SER A 84 -3.33 1.87 -14.59
C SER A 84 -3.87 0.72 -13.73
N ASP A 85 -3.04 -0.02 -13.01
CA ASP A 85 -3.53 -1.00 -12.04
C ASP A 85 -4.37 -0.30 -10.96
N VAL A 86 -5.42 -0.97 -10.50
CA VAL A 86 -6.26 -0.50 -9.40
C VAL A 86 -5.89 -1.30 -8.14
N ILE A 87 -5.52 -0.60 -7.08
CA ILE A 87 -4.99 -1.19 -5.85
C ILE A 87 -5.79 -0.77 -4.62
N LYS A 88 -5.54 -1.42 -3.48
CA LYS A 88 -5.98 -0.95 -2.15
C LYS A 88 -4.80 -0.91 -1.18
N LEU A 89 -4.82 0.06 -0.26
CA LEU A 89 -3.85 0.17 0.82
C LEU A 89 -4.49 -0.28 2.12
N VAL A 90 -3.89 -1.22 2.83
CA VAL A 90 -4.43 -1.79 4.07
C VAL A 90 -3.40 -1.65 5.17
N LYS A 91 -3.77 -1.01 6.28
CA LYS A 91 -2.91 -0.93 7.46
C LYS A 91 -2.67 -2.35 8.00
N PRO A 92 -1.41 -2.74 8.27
CA PRO A 92 -1.13 -4.00 8.90
C PRO A 92 -1.72 -4.01 10.32
N ASP A 93 -2.40 -5.09 10.67
CA ASP A 93 -2.86 -5.34 12.04
C ASP A 93 -1.70 -5.97 12.81
N MET A 94 -0.92 -5.13 13.49
CA MET A 94 0.30 -5.54 14.19
C MET A 94 0.02 -6.08 15.61
N ASP A 95 -1.18 -5.84 16.14
CA ASP A 95 -1.60 -6.31 17.46
C ASP A 95 -2.18 -7.72 17.41
N ARG A 96 -2.59 -8.16 16.23
CA ARG A 96 -3.05 -9.53 16.01
C ARG A 96 -1.85 -10.46 15.93
N GLY A 97 -1.70 -11.31 16.95
CA GLY A 97 -0.79 -12.46 16.90
C GLY A 97 -1.03 -13.31 15.64
N PRO A 98 -0.07 -14.17 15.26
CA PRO A 98 -0.19 -14.97 14.04
C PRO A 98 -1.53 -15.71 14.01
N GLY A 99 -2.32 -15.48 12.95
CA GLY A 99 -3.55 -16.22 12.74
C GLY A 99 -3.25 -17.72 12.63
N PRO A 100 -4.20 -18.60 12.99
CA PRO A 100 -3.98 -20.04 12.86
C PRO A 100 -3.54 -20.34 11.43
N ALA A 101 -2.42 -21.05 11.29
CA ALA A 101 -1.94 -21.49 9.98
C ALA A 101 -3.08 -22.22 9.28
N ARG A 102 -3.30 -21.94 8.00
CA ARG A 102 -4.39 -22.49 7.18
C ARG A 102 -4.34 -24.03 7.00
N THR A 103 -3.49 -24.71 7.75
CA THR A 103 -3.22 -26.15 7.71
C THR A 103 -4.33 -26.98 8.38
N GLU A 104 -5.22 -26.38 9.18
CA GLU A 104 -6.22 -27.14 9.96
C GLU A 104 -7.55 -27.45 9.24
N LEU A 105 -7.67 -27.16 7.94
CA LEU A 105 -8.92 -27.40 7.16
C LEU A 105 -8.85 -28.59 6.19
N LEU A 106 -7.87 -29.48 6.35
CA LEU A 106 -7.73 -30.72 5.56
C LEU A 106 -7.71 -32.00 6.42
N GLY A 107 -8.41 -31.98 7.56
CA GLY A 107 -8.73 -33.17 8.36
C GLY A 107 -10.12 -33.69 8.06
#